data_AF-A0A4Y9EKD1-F1
#
_entry.id   AF-A0A4Y9EKD1-F1
#
_cell.length_a   1.000
_cell.length_b   1.000
_cell.length_c   1.000
_cell.angle_alpha   90.00
_cell.angle_beta   90.00
_cell.angle_gamma   90.00
#
_symmetry.space_group_name_H-M   'P 1'
#
loop_
_entity.id
_entity.type
_entity.pdbx_description
1 polymer ?
#
loop_
_entity_poly.entity_id
_entity_poly.type
_entity_poly.pdbx_seq_one_letter_code
_entity_poly.pdbx_strand_id
1 'polypeptide(L)' 'MPIMSLLITLIVVGVLLWLVNSYIPMDAKIKNILNIVVVIIVVLWLLQAFGVLGSLGGMRVG' A
#
# COMPACT_ATOMS: atom_id res chain seq x y z
N MET A 1 -13.77 0.42 -6.56
CA MET A 1 -14.09 0.82 -5.17
C MET A 1 -14.51 2.28 -5.18
N PRO A 2 -15.53 2.70 -4.39
CA PRO A 2 -15.84 4.12 -4.24
C PRO A 2 -14.59 4.87 -3.75
N ILE A 3 -14.42 6.11 -4.21
CA ILE A 3 -13.21 6.93 -4.00
C ILE A 3 -12.85 7.03 -2.51
N MET A 4 -13.87 6.97 -1.63
CA MET A 4 -13.70 6.92 -0.18
C MET A 4 -12.93 5.69 0.34
N SER A 5 -13.17 4.49 -0.19
CA SER A 5 -12.44 3.29 0.27
C SER A 5 -10.95 3.36 -0.10
N LEU A 6 -10.62 3.99 -1.23
CA LEU A 6 -9.22 4.20 -1.63
C LEU A 6 -8.52 5.15 -0.64
N LEU A 7 -9.18 6.27 -0.32
CA LEU A 7 -8.71 7.28 0.64
C LEU A 7 -8.47 6.68 2.03
N ILE A 8 -9.44 5.93 2.56
CA ILE A 8 -9.34 5.27 3.86
C ILE A 8 -8.16 4.30 3.87
N THR A 9 -7.98 3.51 2.82
CA THR A 9 -6.89 2.53 2.80
C THR A 9 -5.52 3.21 2.71
N LEU A 10 -5.41 4.32 1.97
CA LEU A 10 -4.17 5.10 1.89
C LEU A 10 -3.79 5.69 3.26
N ILE A 11 -4.79 6.17 4.02
CA ILE A 11 -4.61 6.65 5.39
C ILE A 11 -4.16 5.50 6.31
N VAL A 12 -4.83 4.35 6.27
CA VAL A 12 -4.49 3.17 7.09
C VAL A 12 -3.06 2.71 6.83
N VAL A 13 -2.68 2.62 5.56
CA VAL A 13 -1.32 2.25 5.13
C VAL A 13 -0.29 3.27 5.63
N GLY A 14 -0.57 4.57 5.47
CA GLY A 14 0.32 5.63 5.96
C GLY A 14 0.53 5.61 7.47
N VAL A 15 -0.54 5.38 8.24
CA VAL A 15 -0.49 5.27 9.70
C VAL A 15 0.28 4.02 10.14
N LEU A 16 0.09 2.88 9.47
CA LEU A 16 0.86 1.66 9.72
C LEU A 16 2.37 1.88 9.49
N LEU A 17 2.73 2.53 8.39
CA LEU A 17 4.13 2.81 8.05
C LEU A 17 4.75 3.77 9.08
N TRP A 18 4.00 4.79 9.50
CA TRP A 18 4.42 5.72 10.53
C TRP A 18 4.61 5.04 11.89
N LEU A 19 3.68 4.18 12.30
CA LEU A 19 3.79 3.38 13.53
C LEU A 19 5.03 2.50 13.51
N VAL A 20 5.27 1.80 12.41
CA VAL A 20 6.44 0.93 12.25
C VAL A 20 7.75 1.73 12.37
N ASN A 21 7.83 2.90 11.73
CA ASN A 21 9.02 3.76 11.82
C ASN A 21 9.18 4.47 13.17
N SER A 22 8.07 4.75 13.88
CA SER A 22 8.09 5.51 15.14
C SER A 22 8.27 4.63 16.38
N TYR A 23 7.83 3.38 16.36
CA TYR A 23 7.86 2.49 17.52
C TYR A 23 9.01 1.49 17.50
N ILE A 24 9.63 1.26 16.33
CA ILE A 24 10.75 0.32 16.21
C ILE A 24 12.04 1.12 15.99
N PRO A 25 12.86 1.36 17.03
CA PRO A 25 14.19 1.94 16.85
C PRO A 25 15.08 0.93 16.13
N MET A 26 15.10 1.00 14.81
CA MET A 26 15.90 0.13 13.93
C MET A 26 17.19 0.82 13.51
N ASP A 27 18.27 0.04 13.50
CA ASP A 27 19.54 0.41 12.89
C ASP A 27 19.35 0.91 11.45
N ALA A 28 20.18 1.88 11.03
CA ALA A 28 20.03 2.60 9.77
C ALA A 28 19.91 1.67 8.53
N LYS A 29 20.60 0.52 8.54
CA LYS A 29 20.51 -0.49 7.47
C LYS A 29 19.16 -1.20 7.43
N ILE A 30 18.63 -1.61 8.59
CA ILE A 30 17.35 -2.33 8.70
C ILE A 30 16.19 -1.38 8.39
N LYS A 31 16.28 -0.12 8.85
CA LYS A 31 15.28 0.92 8.55
C LYS A 31 15.11 1.15 7.04
N ASN A 32 16.22 1.18 6.30
CA ASN A 32 16.18 1.37 4.85
C ASN A 32 15.53 0.17 4.13
N ILE A 33 15.88 -1.06 4.52
CA ILE A 33 15.28 -2.28 3.93
C ILE A 33 13.77 -2.30 4.19
N LEU A 34 13.35 -2.02 5.42
CA LEU A 34 11.94 -2.03 5.78
C LEU A 34 11.14 -0.97 5.02
N ASN A 35 11.65 0.26 4.94
CA ASN A 35 10.97 1.32 4.19
C ASN A 35 10.84 0.98 2.70
N ILE A 36 11.89 0.43 2.08
CA ILE A 36 11.86 -0.03 0.69
C ILE A 36 10.79 -1.12 0.52
N VAL A 37 10.76 -2.12 1.40
CA VAL A 37 9.79 -3.22 1.33
C VAL A 37 8.36 -2.69 1.48
N VAL A 38 8.10 -1.81 2.46
CA VAL A 38 6.74 -1.28 2.63
C VAL A 38 6.35 -0.42 1.44
N VAL A 39 7.22 0.47 0.94
CA VAL A 39 6.94 1.27 -0.25
C VAL A 39 6.60 0.38 -1.45
N ILE A 40 7.33 -0.72 -1.67
CA ILE A 40 7.02 -1.69 -2.74
C ILE A 40 5.62 -2.29 -2.54
N ILE A 41 5.28 -2.73 -1.33
CA ILE A 41 3.96 -3.28 -1.01
C ILE A 41 2.85 -2.25 -1.29
N VAL A 42 3.06 -0.99 -0.90
CA VAL A 42 2.10 0.10 -1.14
C VAL A 42 1.94 0.39 -2.63
N VAL A 43 3.04 0.41 -3.40
CA VAL A 43 2.99 0.64 -4.85
C VAL A 43 2.26 -0.51 -5.56
N LEU A 44 2.55 -1.76 -5.22
CA LEU A 44 1.85 -2.92 -5.77
C LEU A 44 0.35 -2.90 -5.42
N TRP A 45 0.03 -2.55 -4.17
CA TRP A 45 -1.35 -2.41 -3.72
C TRP A 45 -2.08 -1.28 -4.45
N LEU A 46 -1.43 -0.13 -4.67
CA LEU A 46 -1.99 0.97 -5.47
C LEU A 46 -2.21 0.56 -6.92
N LEU A 47 -1.27 -0.11 -7.58
CA LEU A 47 -1.43 -0.60 -8.95
C LEU A 47 -2.63 -1.56 -9.08
N GLN A 48 -2.86 -2.40 -8.07
CA GLN A 48 -4.03 -3.26 -8.00
C GLN A 48 -5.33 -2.47 -7.73
N ALA A 49 -5.28 -1.47 -6.85
CA ALA A 49 -6.43 -0.63 -6.47
C ALA A 49 -6.88 0.33 -7.59
N PHE A 50 -5.94 0.88 -8.36
CA PHE A 50 -6.20 1.64 -9.59
C PHE A 50 -6.70 0.76 -10.74
N GLY A 51 -6.77 -0.56 -10.54
CA GLY A 51 -7.34 -1.47 -11.52
C GLY A 51 -6.43 -1.72 -12.73
N VAL A 52 -5.12 -1.44 -12.66
CA VAL A 52 -4.18 -1.85 -13.73
C VAL A 52 -4.06 -3.38 -13.77
N LEU A 53 -4.23 -4.05 -12.63
CA LEU A 53 -4.40 -5.51 -12.51
C LEU A 53 -5.89 -5.94 -12.41
N GLY A 54 -6.82 -4.99 -12.28
CA GLY A 54 -8.22 -5.22 -11.95
C GLY A 54 -9.24 -4.79 -13.02
N SER A 55 -8.82 -4.16 -14.12
CA SER A 55 -9.70 -3.81 -15.25
C SER A 55 -10.21 -5.06 -15.99
N LEU A 56 -9.63 -6.24 -15.70
CA LEU A 56 -10.12 -7.54 -16.15
C LEU A 56 -11.24 -8.13 -15.28
N GLY A 57 -11.53 -7.56 -14.10
CA GLY A 57 -12.62 -8.03 -13.22
C GLY A 57 -14.00 -7.41 -13.53
N GLY A 58 -14.06 -6.44 -14.44
CA GLY A 58 -15.29 -5.75 -14.86
C GLY A 58 -15.87 -6.24 -16.20
N MET A 59 -15.18 -7.12 -16.92
CA MET A 59 -15.77 -7.79 -18.08
C MET A 59 -16.55 -9.01 -17.61
N ARG A 60 -17.86 -8.81 -17.43
CA ARG A 60 -18.84 -9.89 -17.50
C ARG A 60 -18.75 -10.49 -18.90
N VAL A 61 -17.96 -11.55 -19.05
CA VAL A 61 -18.06 -12.44 -20.19
C VAL A 61 -19.38 -13.20 -19.98
N GLY A 62 -20.39 -12.80 -20.76
CA GLY A 62 -21.60 -13.59 -20.95
C GLY A 62 -21.32 -14.82 -21.79
#